data_AF-A0A177DRK2-F1
#
_entry.id   AF-A0A177DRK2-F1
#
_cell.length_a   1.000
_cell.length_b   1.000
_cell.length_c   1.000
_cell.angle_alpha   90.00
_cell.angle_beta   90.00
_cell.angle_gamma   90.00
#
_symmetry.space_group_name_H-M   'P 1'
#
loop_
_entity.id
_entity.type
_entity.pdbx_description
1 polymer ?
#
loop_
_entity_poly.entity_id
_entity_poly.type
_entity_poly.pdbx_seq_one_letter_code
_entity_poly.pdbx_strand_id
1 'polypeptide(L)'
;MPQYHTPTGTVSYPDAKSSFPKFPQVGFGRAVAIGVGAGFVGALVMSGSNKIEQFFTGRPDSYVPARTMGNHLGVSPEFYKRHTFLLNHAHHFGMGMLAGPFRAVMSYYGVIGPVAVFMHTGLRIMLDQLMETTANVSAAPWTWPINEQVIDILHKGTYALVTGYICDKMVRGVDWFNS
;
A
#
# COMPACT_ATOMS: atom_id res chain seq x y z
N MET A 1 11.26 20.24 -5.49
CA MET A 1 11.95 20.19 -6.80
C MET A 1 13.44 20.11 -6.53
N PRO A 2 14.23 19.39 -7.35
CA PRO A 2 15.68 19.45 -7.26
C PRO A 2 16.12 20.92 -7.24
N GLN A 3 16.84 21.30 -6.20
CA GLN A 3 17.39 22.65 -6.08
C GLN A 3 18.74 22.67 -6.78
N TYR A 4 18.89 23.57 -7.76
CA TYR A 4 20.15 23.82 -8.43
C TYR A 4 20.78 25.03 -7.75
N HIS A 5 21.78 24.76 -6.92
CA HIS A 5 22.55 25.81 -6.27
C HIS A 5 23.56 26.36 -7.29
N THR A 6 23.39 27.63 -7.64
CA THR A 6 24.28 28.38 -8.52
C THR A 6 25.03 29.44 -7.70
N PRO A 7 26.16 29.97 -8.19
CA PRO A 7 26.88 31.05 -7.51
C PRO A 7 26.04 32.30 -7.23
N THR A 8 24.92 32.49 -7.94
CA THR A 8 24.01 33.63 -7.80
C THR A 8 22.74 33.31 -7.02
N GLY A 9 22.58 32.07 -6.52
CA GLY A 9 21.45 31.66 -5.71
C GLY A 9 20.90 30.28 -6.07
N THR A 10 19.78 29.92 -5.42
CA THR A 10 19.10 28.65 -5.65
C THR A 10 18.02 28.80 -6.71
N VAL A 11 18.14 28.05 -7.80
CA VAL A 11 17.10 27.95 -8.84
C VAL A 11 16.40 26.60 -8.69
N SER A 12 15.08 26.60 -8.81
CA SER A 12 14.30 25.36 -8.97
C SER A 12 13.65 25.42 -10.33
N TYR A 13 13.92 24.46 -11.21
CA TYR A 13 13.25 24.38 -12.50
C TYR A 13 11.92 23.64 -12.31
N PRO A 14 10.77 24.32 -12.45
CA PRO A 14 9.50 23.61 -12.57
C PRO A 14 9.52 22.82 -13.87
N ASP A 15 9.44 21.49 -13.78
CA ASP A 15 8.93 20.73 -14.92
C ASP A 15 7.40 20.88 -14.96
N ALA A 16 6.77 20.68 -16.11
CA ALA A 16 5.31 20.75 -16.23
C ALA A 16 4.59 19.73 -15.32
N LYS A 17 5.28 18.64 -14.94
CA LYS A 17 4.80 17.67 -13.96
C LYS A 17 4.81 18.26 -12.55
N SER A 18 5.66 19.23 -12.24
CA SER A 18 5.86 19.89 -10.95
C SER A 18 4.82 20.97 -10.68
N SER A 19 4.11 21.45 -11.72
CA SER A 19 2.89 22.26 -11.60
C SER A 19 1.70 21.41 -11.17
N PHE A 20 1.82 20.76 -10.02
CA PHE A 20 0.73 20.01 -9.43
C PHE A 20 -0.34 20.98 -8.87
N PRO A 21 -1.63 20.58 -8.89
CA PRO A 21 -2.69 21.39 -8.30
C PRO A 21 -2.37 21.74 -6.85
N LYS A 22 -2.47 23.03 -6.52
CA LYS A 22 -2.24 23.52 -5.15
C LYS A 22 -3.27 22.97 -4.16
N PHE A 23 -4.48 22.70 -4.65
CA PHE A 23 -5.61 22.26 -3.85
C PHE A 23 -6.12 20.89 -4.32
N PRO A 24 -6.69 20.08 -3.42
CA PRO A 24 -7.37 18.84 -3.80
C PRO A 24 -8.62 19.13 -4.65
N GLN A 25 -8.96 18.19 -5.53
CA GLN A 25 -10.12 18.25 -6.43
C GLN A 25 -11.43 17.82 -5.74
N VAL A 26 -11.33 17.25 -4.54
CA VAL A 26 -12.45 16.69 -3.78
C VAL A 26 -12.37 17.14 -2.33
N GLY A 27 -13.50 17.14 -1.62
CA GLY A 27 -13.52 17.34 -0.17
C GLY A 27 -12.92 16.16 0.60
N PHE A 28 -12.49 16.40 1.84
CA PHE A 28 -11.77 15.41 2.66
C PHE A 28 -12.49 14.07 2.81
N GLY A 29 -13.80 14.07 3.14
CA GLY A 29 -14.56 12.83 3.29
C GLY A 29 -14.61 12.00 2.00
N ARG A 30 -14.70 12.66 0.83
CA ARG A 30 -14.64 11.99 -0.48
C ARG A 30 -13.23 11.46 -0.76
N ALA A 31 -12.18 12.18 -0.35
CA ALA A 31 -10.81 11.70 -0.46
C ALA A 31 -10.61 10.40 0.35
N VAL A 32 -11.11 10.34 1.59
CA VAL A 32 -11.06 9.13 2.41
C VAL A 32 -11.78 7.95 1.73
N ALA A 33 -13.00 8.18 1.19
CA ALA A 33 -13.75 7.14 0.47
C ALA A 33 -13.02 6.65 -0.79
N ILE A 34 -12.41 7.57 -1.56
CA ILE A 34 -11.53 7.22 -2.68
C ILE A 34 -10.36 6.38 -2.18
N GLY A 35 -9.75 6.74 -1.05
CA GLY A 35 -8.66 5.98 -0.43
C GLY A 35 -9.06 4.54 -0.11
N VAL A 36 -10.23 4.32 0.50
CA VAL A 36 -10.74 2.97 0.78
C VAL A 36 -10.86 2.15 -0.51
N GLY A 37 -11.49 2.71 -1.54
CA GLY A 37 -11.65 2.03 -2.84
C GLY A 37 -10.32 1.77 -3.55
N ALA A 38 -9.43 2.77 -3.57
CA ALA A 38 -8.09 2.66 -4.14
C ALA A 38 -7.26 1.58 -3.44
N GLY A 39 -7.34 1.51 -2.11
CA GLY A 39 -6.68 0.48 -1.32
C GLY A 39 -7.22 -0.92 -1.61
N PHE A 40 -8.55 -1.07 -1.76
CA PHE A 40 -9.12 -2.35 -2.20
C PHE A 40 -8.60 -2.79 -3.57
N VAL A 41 -8.59 -1.88 -4.56
CA VAL A 41 -8.05 -2.15 -5.90
C VAL A 41 -6.56 -2.50 -5.84
N GLY A 42 -5.78 -1.75 -5.07
CA GLY A 42 -4.37 -2.05 -4.84
C GLY A 42 -4.16 -3.46 -4.26
N ALA A 43 -5.02 -3.88 -3.33
CA ALA A 43 -4.95 -5.22 -2.73
C ALA A 43 -5.30 -6.32 -3.73
N LEU A 44 -6.28 -6.12 -4.61
CA LEU A 44 -6.59 -7.05 -5.70
C LEU A 44 -5.39 -7.22 -6.64
N VAL A 45 -4.77 -6.12 -7.06
CA VAL A 45 -3.60 -6.18 -7.95
C VAL A 45 -2.42 -6.86 -7.27
N MET A 46 -2.18 -6.56 -5.99
CA MET A 46 -1.15 -7.23 -5.19
C MET A 46 -1.40 -8.73 -5.07
N SER A 47 -2.64 -9.15 -4.77
CA SER A 47 -2.98 -10.58 -4.71
C SER A 47 -2.77 -11.28 -6.05
N GLY A 48 -3.10 -10.61 -7.17
CA GLY A 48 -2.81 -11.12 -8.51
C GLY A 48 -1.31 -11.23 -8.78
N SER A 49 -0.52 -10.21 -8.41
CA SER A 49 0.94 -10.24 -8.60
C SER A 49 1.61 -11.32 -7.73
N ASN A 50 1.11 -11.57 -6.51
CA ASN A 50 1.53 -12.71 -5.69
C ASN A 50 1.31 -14.03 -6.42
N LYS A 51 0.13 -14.24 -7.02
CA LYS A 51 -0.17 -15.50 -7.73
C LYS A 51 0.73 -15.71 -8.95
N ILE A 52 1.04 -14.64 -9.68
CA ILE A 52 1.97 -14.68 -10.80
C ILE A 52 3.38 -15.01 -10.31
N GLU A 53 3.87 -14.34 -9.27
CA GLU A 53 5.17 -14.62 -8.65
C GLU A 53 5.27 -16.09 -8.22
N GLN A 54 4.32 -16.56 -7.42
CA GLN A 54 4.27 -17.93 -6.93
C GLN A 54 4.25 -18.98 -8.05
N PHE A 55 3.59 -18.69 -9.17
CA PHE A 55 3.59 -19.56 -10.34
C PHE A 55 5.00 -19.75 -10.91
N PHE A 56 5.81 -18.69 -10.95
CA PHE A 56 7.18 -18.76 -11.48
C PHE A 56 8.20 -19.25 -10.45
N THR A 57 8.04 -18.91 -9.18
CA THR A 57 9.01 -19.26 -8.12
C THR A 57 8.73 -20.60 -7.46
N GLY A 58 7.50 -21.13 -7.60
CA GLY A 58 7.04 -22.31 -6.87
C GLY A 58 6.79 -22.04 -5.38
N ARG A 59 6.81 -20.77 -4.93
CA ARG A 59 6.61 -20.41 -3.53
C ARG A 59 5.16 -20.74 -3.10
N PRO A 60 4.96 -21.38 -1.93
CA PRO A 60 3.61 -21.70 -1.45
C PRO A 60 2.84 -20.45 -1.00
N ASP A 61 1.54 -20.63 -0.76
CA ASP A 61 0.71 -19.61 -0.12
C ASP A 61 1.10 -19.36 1.33
N SER A 62 1.06 -18.09 1.74
CA SER A 62 1.19 -17.70 3.14
C SER A 62 -0.19 -17.67 3.80
N TYR A 63 -0.28 -18.26 4.99
CA TYR A 63 -1.47 -18.25 5.84
C TYR A 63 -1.27 -17.44 7.14
N VAL A 64 -0.18 -16.66 7.23
CA VAL A 64 -0.01 -15.67 8.30
C VAL A 64 -1.21 -14.71 8.35
N PRO A 65 -1.70 -14.14 7.22
CA PRO A 65 -2.87 -13.25 7.23
C PRO A 65 -4.13 -13.93 7.77
N ALA A 66 -4.41 -15.16 7.33
CA ALA A 66 -5.54 -15.95 7.83
C ALA A 66 -5.43 -16.17 9.35
N ARG A 67 -4.24 -16.54 9.84
CA ARG A 67 -4.01 -16.79 11.27
C ARG A 67 -4.11 -15.52 12.10
N THR A 68 -3.65 -14.38 11.58
CA THR A 68 -3.86 -13.06 12.19
C THR A 68 -5.34 -12.82 12.44
N MET A 69 -6.17 -12.97 11.40
CA MET A 69 -7.62 -12.79 11.53
C MET A 69 -8.24 -13.81 12.47
N GLY A 70 -7.83 -15.07 12.40
CA GLY A 70 -8.34 -16.12 13.28
C GLY A 70 -8.09 -15.81 14.76
N ASN A 71 -6.88 -15.35 15.09
CA ASN A 71 -6.49 -15.00 16.45
C ASN A 71 -7.19 -13.73 16.94
N HIS A 72 -7.23 -12.66 16.13
CA HIS A 72 -7.91 -11.41 16.51
C HIS A 72 -9.41 -11.57 16.68
N LEU A 73 -10.06 -12.40 15.85
CA LEU A 73 -11.49 -12.66 15.91
C LEU A 73 -11.86 -13.79 16.90
N GLY A 74 -10.88 -14.49 17.46
CA GLY A 74 -11.11 -15.59 18.40
C GLY A 74 -11.93 -16.74 17.83
N VAL A 75 -11.78 -17.04 16.52
CA VAL A 75 -12.58 -18.08 15.86
C VAL A 75 -12.15 -19.49 16.31
N SER A 76 -13.08 -20.44 16.28
CA SER A 76 -12.75 -21.83 16.65
C SER A 76 -11.77 -22.48 15.65
N PRO A 77 -10.98 -23.49 16.06
CA PRO A 77 -10.09 -24.22 15.15
C PRO A 77 -10.82 -24.84 13.95
N GLU A 78 -12.04 -25.32 14.14
CA GLU A 78 -12.89 -25.89 13.09
C GLU A 78 -13.31 -24.80 12.09
N PHE A 79 -13.70 -23.63 12.59
CA PHE A 79 -14.03 -22.48 11.76
C PHE A 79 -12.82 -22.02 10.95
N TYR A 80 -11.66 -21.86 11.62
CA TYR A 80 -10.41 -21.50 10.97
C TYR A 80 -10.10 -22.47 9.83
N LYS A 81 -10.08 -23.78 10.10
CA LYS A 81 -9.78 -24.82 9.10
C LYS A 81 -10.74 -24.79 7.91
N ARG A 82 -12.03 -24.53 8.14
CA ARG A 82 -13.05 -24.47 7.09
C ARG A 82 -12.98 -23.18 6.27
N HIS A 83 -12.56 -22.07 6.88
CA HIS A 83 -12.65 -20.73 6.31
C HIS A 83 -11.29 -20.04 6.14
N THR A 84 -10.18 -20.79 6.13
CA THR A 84 -8.82 -20.24 6.01
C THR A 84 -8.68 -19.27 4.84
N PHE A 85 -9.19 -19.64 3.66
CA PHE A 85 -9.12 -18.77 2.48
C PHE A 85 -9.94 -17.48 2.66
N LEU A 86 -11.12 -17.56 3.27
CA LEU A 86 -11.93 -16.38 3.55
C LEU A 86 -11.18 -15.44 4.50
N LEU A 87 -10.63 -15.97 5.59
CA LEU A 87 -9.85 -15.20 6.57
C LEU A 87 -8.60 -14.58 5.92
N ASN A 88 -7.93 -15.30 5.02
CA ASN A 88 -6.76 -14.78 4.30
C ASN A 88 -7.11 -13.58 3.42
N HIS A 89 -8.19 -13.68 2.64
CA HIS A 89 -8.65 -12.58 1.78
C HIS A 89 -9.21 -11.42 2.60
N ALA A 90 -9.93 -11.72 3.70
CA ALA A 90 -10.44 -10.70 4.62
C ALA A 90 -9.30 -9.84 5.17
N HIS A 91 -8.18 -10.46 5.56
CA HIS A 91 -6.99 -9.73 5.98
C HIS A 91 -6.42 -8.87 4.85
N HIS A 92 -6.11 -9.46 3.69
CA HIS A 92 -5.47 -8.73 2.59
C HIS A 92 -6.30 -7.53 2.11
N PHE A 93 -7.60 -7.74 1.89
CA PHE A 93 -8.49 -6.70 1.41
C PHE A 93 -8.85 -5.69 2.50
N GLY A 94 -9.07 -6.16 3.73
CA GLY A 94 -9.31 -5.28 4.87
C GLY A 94 -8.12 -4.35 5.14
N MET A 95 -6.91 -4.90 5.18
CA MET A 95 -5.69 -4.09 5.35
C MET A 95 -5.44 -3.15 4.17
N GLY A 96 -5.75 -3.56 2.94
CA GLY A 96 -5.74 -2.66 1.80
C GLY A 96 -6.72 -1.50 1.96
N MET A 97 -7.97 -1.79 2.29
CA MET A 97 -8.99 -0.77 2.53
C MET A 97 -8.62 0.18 3.68
N LEU A 98 -7.94 -0.30 4.72
CA LEU A 98 -7.47 0.51 5.86
C LEU A 98 -6.23 1.35 5.53
N ALA A 99 -5.29 0.82 4.74
CA ALA A 99 -4.08 1.54 4.36
C ALA A 99 -4.31 2.59 3.27
N GLY A 100 -5.34 2.42 2.44
CA GLY A 100 -5.68 3.33 1.34
C GLY A 100 -6.01 4.77 1.75
N PRO A 101 -6.84 5.01 2.80
CA PRO A 101 -7.11 6.34 3.33
C PRO A 101 -5.87 7.14 3.70
N PHE A 102 -4.84 6.52 4.29
CA PHE A 102 -3.58 7.22 4.57
C PHE A 102 -2.95 7.76 3.29
N ARG A 103 -2.97 6.98 2.20
CA ARG A 103 -2.45 7.44 0.91
C ARG A 103 -3.28 8.53 0.27
N ALA A 104 -4.60 8.49 0.46
CA ALA A 104 -5.49 9.57 0.02
C ALA A 104 -5.26 10.85 0.81
N VAL A 105 -5.03 10.76 2.13
CA VAL A 105 -4.68 11.91 2.98
C VAL A 105 -3.35 12.52 2.56
N MET A 106 -2.33 11.69 2.31
CA MET A 106 -1.06 12.15 1.73
C MET A 106 -1.32 12.96 0.45
N SER A 107 -2.12 12.41 -0.48
CA SER A 107 -2.47 13.08 -1.73
C SER A 107 -3.22 14.40 -1.52
N TYR A 108 -4.19 14.39 -0.60
CA TYR A 108 -5.00 15.56 -0.25
C TYR A 108 -4.14 16.75 0.21
N TYR A 109 -3.08 16.48 0.95
CA TYR A 109 -2.14 17.49 1.44
C TYR A 109 -0.92 17.72 0.53
N GLY A 110 -0.88 17.08 -0.65
CA GLY A 110 0.17 17.31 -1.65
C GLY A 110 1.42 16.45 -1.51
N VAL A 111 1.38 15.42 -0.66
CA VAL A 111 2.39 14.37 -0.62
C VAL A 111 2.04 13.33 -1.69
N ILE A 112 2.58 13.52 -2.89
CA ILE A 112 2.20 12.81 -4.13
C ILE A 112 3.42 12.19 -4.85
N GLY A 113 3.13 11.38 -5.86
CA GLY A 113 4.14 10.82 -6.77
C GLY A 113 4.95 9.65 -6.19
N PRO A 114 6.04 9.25 -6.86
CA PRO A 114 6.80 8.04 -6.50
C PRO A 114 7.43 8.04 -5.10
N VAL A 115 7.82 9.21 -4.57
CA VAL A 115 8.32 9.30 -3.18
C VAL A 115 7.21 9.02 -2.18
N ALA A 116 5.98 9.49 -2.46
CA ALA A 116 4.81 9.16 -1.66
C ALA A 116 4.47 7.66 -1.74
N VAL A 117 4.69 7.01 -2.88
CA VAL A 117 4.56 5.55 -3.03
C VAL A 117 5.56 4.84 -2.11
N PHE A 118 6.84 5.23 -2.14
CA PHE A 118 7.86 4.64 -1.27
C PHE A 118 7.50 4.74 0.22
N MET A 119 7.09 5.92 0.68
CA MET A 119 6.64 6.11 2.06
C MET A 119 5.40 5.27 2.40
N HIS A 120 4.44 5.20 1.47
CA HIS A 120 3.22 4.41 1.67
C HIS A 120 3.48 2.91 1.67
N THR A 121 4.46 2.41 0.91
CA THR A 121 4.94 1.02 1.00
C THR A 121 5.41 0.71 2.41
N GLY A 122 6.26 1.57 2.98
CA GLY A 122 6.72 1.42 4.37
C GLY A 122 5.56 1.41 5.36
N LEU A 123 4.63 2.35 5.23
CA LEU A 123 3.41 2.39 6.06
C LEU A 123 2.60 1.10 5.94
N ARG A 124 2.40 0.60 4.71
CA ARG A 124 1.65 -0.63 4.43
C ARG A 124 2.28 -1.84 5.12
N ILE A 125 3.60 -1.97 5.06
CA ILE A 125 4.34 -3.06 5.74
C ILE A 125 4.19 -2.91 7.26
N MET A 126 4.37 -1.72 7.82
CA MET A 126 4.24 -1.49 9.27
C MET A 126 2.83 -1.79 9.79
N LEU A 127 1.79 -1.47 9.01
CA LEU A 127 0.41 -1.81 9.37
C LEU A 127 0.18 -3.33 9.41
N ASP A 128 0.72 -4.09 8.46
CA ASP A 128 0.67 -5.56 8.53
C ASP A 128 1.42 -6.07 9.76
N GLN A 129 2.65 -5.59 9.99
CA GLN A 129 3.47 -6.04 11.11
C GLN A 129 2.84 -5.76 12.47
N LEU A 130 2.17 -4.61 12.63
CA LEU A 130 1.40 -4.32 13.83
C LEU A 130 0.31 -5.38 14.06
N MET A 131 -0.47 -5.71 13.04
CA MET A 131 -1.56 -6.69 13.16
C MET A 131 -1.03 -8.10 13.39
N GLU A 132 -0.03 -8.52 12.63
CA GLU A 132 0.53 -9.87 12.72
C GLU A 132 1.29 -10.11 14.03
N THR A 133 2.01 -9.11 14.53
CA THR A 133 2.73 -9.20 15.81
C THR A 133 1.75 -9.18 16.98
N THR A 134 0.70 -8.35 16.94
CA THR A 134 -0.33 -8.35 18.00
C THR A 134 -1.16 -9.63 18.02
N ALA A 135 -1.27 -10.32 16.88
CA ALA A 135 -1.85 -11.66 16.80
C ALA A 135 -0.88 -12.78 17.21
N ASN A 136 0.39 -12.46 17.48
CA ASN A 136 1.46 -13.40 17.82
C ASN A 136 1.70 -14.48 16.74
N VAL A 137 1.70 -14.07 15.46
CA VAL A 137 1.85 -14.99 14.32
C VAL A 137 3.04 -14.69 13.41
N SER A 138 3.76 -13.59 13.65
CA SER A 138 4.86 -13.13 12.81
C SER A 138 6.04 -12.63 13.63
N ALA A 139 7.21 -12.59 12.99
CA ALA A 139 8.44 -12.03 13.53
C ALA A 139 8.76 -10.71 12.85
N ALA A 140 9.69 -9.91 13.40
CA ALA A 140 10.04 -8.64 12.78
C ALA A 140 10.65 -8.82 11.37
N PRO A 141 10.35 -7.93 10.38
CA PRO A 141 10.74 -8.16 8.98
C PRO A 141 12.24 -8.36 8.74
N TRP A 142 13.09 -7.70 9.53
CA TRP A 142 14.55 -7.80 9.39
C TRP A 142 15.13 -9.11 9.93
N THR A 143 14.32 -10.00 10.52
CA THR A 143 14.75 -11.35 10.92
C THR A 143 14.34 -12.41 9.91
N TRP A 144 13.56 -12.05 8.88
CA TRP A 144 13.12 -12.97 7.85
C TRP A 144 14.24 -13.28 6.85
N PRO A 145 14.14 -14.41 6.12
CA PRO A 145 14.96 -14.65 4.94
C PRO A 145 14.89 -13.48 3.95
N ILE A 146 16.02 -13.11 3.35
CA ILE A 146 16.11 -11.94 2.44
C ILE A 146 15.13 -12.05 1.27
N ASN A 147 14.90 -13.26 0.73
CA ASN A 147 13.93 -13.49 -0.34
C ASN A 147 12.50 -13.12 0.09
N GLU A 148 12.11 -13.43 1.32
CA GLU A 148 10.79 -13.04 1.85
C GLU A 148 10.68 -11.53 2.01
N GLN A 149 11.75 -10.85 2.46
CA GLN A 149 11.78 -9.39 2.55
C GLN A 149 11.62 -8.75 1.15
N VAL A 150 12.32 -9.27 0.14
CA VAL A 150 12.21 -8.78 -1.24
C VAL A 150 10.79 -8.98 -1.77
N ILE A 151 10.22 -10.16 -1.62
CA ILE A 151 8.85 -10.49 -2.04
C ILE A 151 7.85 -9.56 -1.35
N ASP A 152 7.97 -9.39 -0.04
CA ASP A 152 7.08 -8.53 0.74
C ASP A 152 7.13 -7.07 0.24
N ILE A 153 8.33 -6.50 0.12
CA ILE A 153 8.55 -5.14 -0.36
C ILE A 153 8.01 -4.97 -1.78
N LEU A 154 8.24 -5.93 -2.69
CA LEU A 154 7.78 -5.85 -4.07
C LEU A 154 6.25 -5.83 -4.16
N HIS A 155 5.57 -6.70 -3.42
CA HIS A 155 4.12 -6.80 -3.48
C HIS A 155 3.44 -5.63 -2.75
N LYS A 156 3.97 -5.21 -1.59
CA LYS A 156 3.49 -3.98 -0.92
C LYS A 156 3.80 -2.73 -1.73
N GLY A 157 4.91 -2.73 -2.47
CA GLY A 157 5.25 -1.70 -3.45
C GLY A 157 4.25 -1.65 -4.60
N THR A 158 3.87 -2.80 -5.14
CA THR A 158 2.83 -2.92 -6.18
C THR A 158 1.49 -2.37 -5.69
N TYR A 159 1.09 -2.76 -4.47
CA TYR A 159 -0.09 -2.22 -3.80
C TYR A 159 -0.04 -0.68 -3.68
N ALA A 160 1.07 -0.15 -3.18
CA ALA A 160 1.23 1.28 -2.90
C ALA A 160 1.30 2.09 -4.20
N LEU A 161 1.88 1.54 -5.27
CA LEU A 161 1.93 2.14 -6.60
C LEU A 161 0.52 2.33 -7.15
N VAL A 162 -0.28 1.26 -7.19
CA VAL A 162 -1.66 1.29 -7.71
C VAL A 162 -2.54 2.21 -6.88
N THR A 163 -2.52 2.02 -5.55
CA THR A 163 -3.29 2.85 -4.62
C THR A 163 -2.89 4.32 -4.76
N GLY A 164 -1.59 4.61 -4.85
CA GLY A 164 -1.04 5.94 -4.97
C GLY A 164 -1.41 6.63 -6.28
N TYR A 165 -1.36 5.91 -7.41
CA TYR A 165 -1.76 6.44 -8.70
C TYR A 165 -3.24 6.86 -8.70
N ILE A 166 -4.12 5.97 -8.19
CA ILE A 166 -5.56 6.25 -8.10
C ILE A 166 -5.81 7.46 -7.19
N CYS A 167 -5.20 7.49 -6.01
CA CYS A 167 -5.35 8.60 -5.07
C CYS A 167 -4.85 9.92 -5.68
N ASP A 168 -3.68 9.96 -6.28
CA ASP A 168 -3.14 11.18 -6.90
C ASP A 168 -4.00 11.67 -8.05
N LYS A 169 -4.49 10.76 -8.89
CA LYS A 169 -5.38 11.10 -9.99
C LYS A 169 -6.72 11.63 -9.52
N MET A 170 -7.37 10.94 -8.58
CA MET A 170 -8.75 11.24 -8.18
C MET A 170 -8.88 12.29 -7.08
N VAL A 171 -7.90 12.39 -6.17
CA VAL A 171 -7.92 13.35 -5.05
C VAL A 171 -7.21 14.64 -5.45
N ARG A 172 -6.06 14.54 -6.12
CA ARG A 172 -5.24 15.71 -6.45
C ARG A 172 -5.39 16.17 -7.90
N GLY A 173 -5.83 15.31 -8.81
CA GLY A 173 -5.87 15.62 -10.25
C GLY A 173 -4.51 15.45 -10.91
N VAL A 174 -3.66 14.57 -10.36
CA VAL A 174 -2.29 14.36 -10.84
C VAL A 174 -2.22 13.03 -11.59
N ASP A 175 -1.94 13.10 -12.89
CA ASP A 175 -1.71 11.91 -13.70
C ASP A 175 -0.21 11.73 -13.94
N TRP A 176 0.35 10.61 -13.51
CA TRP A 176 1.79 10.36 -13.61
C TRP A 176 2.27 10.16 -15.05
N PHE A 177 1.37 9.80 -15.96
CA PHE A 177 1.70 9.35 -17.31
C PHE A 177 1.22 10.31 -18.41
N ASN A 178 0.51 11.38 -18.07
CA ASN A 178 0.12 12.41 -19.04
C ASN A 178 1.02 13.65 -18.89
N SER A 179 1.25 14.31 -20.02
CA SER A 179 2.04 15.54 -20.17
C SER A 179 1.19 16.78 -20.01
#